data_AF-A0A6L6PM00-F1
#
_entry.id   AF-A0A6L6PM00-F1
#
_cell.length_a   1.000
_cell.length_b   1.000
_cell.length_c   1.000
_cell.angle_alpha   90.00
_cell.angle_beta   90.00
_cell.angle_gamma   90.00
#
_symmetry.space_group_name_H-M   'P 1'
#
loop_
_entity.id
_entity.type
_entity.pdbx_description
1 polymer ?
#
loop_
_entity_poly.entity_id
_entity_poly.type
_entity_poly.pdbx_seq_one_letter_code
_entity_poly.pdbx_strand_id
1 'polypeptide(L)'
;MAIEKVLLMHGPAVLEERPAYPDELFYPHVAYDARPGIRLMAIAFRALGFKIAYSGWEEDGEWLRENAALFDFLVVSDQHRLNTDSTFFGKVIGNNKEKLYYAALAGIRAVRAGLGDDAIVYRVRADVTVHQGVIDQHVTQIRRHSGDIMVEYCDVKNMFSTPDFMLLGEVGVLDAIYTGLYERSRAGEAYHVSSHIDHTMAFFALQEQGVVGNIICMNRMVHDTVIWRGLPRHFQEINPALQATRSFGTVMTMGPGLTVAQLLAQIAPGASGKNERIKPPTAL
;
A
#
# COMPACT_ATOMS: atom_id res chain seq x y z
N MET A 1 -22.53 -5.41 -17.29
CA MET A 1 -21.50 -4.38 -17.57
C MET A 1 -20.12 -4.98 -17.32
N ALA A 2 -19.10 -4.60 -18.09
CA ALA A 2 -17.71 -5.01 -17.80
C ALA A 2 -17.26 -4.44 -16.44
N ILE A 3 -16.25 -5.05 -15.82
CA ILE A 3 -15.62 -4.50 -14.61
C ILE A 3 -14.74 -3.34 -15.03
N GLU A 4 -14.93 -2.16 -14.43
CA GLU A 4 -14.04 -1.03 -14.65
C GLU A 4 -12.73 -1.28 -13.91
N LYS A 5 -11.60 -1.14 -14.63
CA LYS A 5 -10.25 -1.32 -14.09
C LYS A 5 -9.59 0.04 -13.93
N VAL A 6 -8.97 0.29 -12.78
CA VAL A 6 -8.33 1.58 -12.50
C VAL A 6 -6.93 1.37 -11.96
N LEU A 7 -5.95 2.06 -12.54
CA LEU A 7 -4.64 2.26 -11.93
C LEU A 7 -4.72 3.52 -11.08
N LEU A 8 -4.62 3.40 -9.75
CA LEU A 8 -4.49 4.54 -8.85
C LEU A 8 -3.03 4.70 -8.41
N MET A 9 -2.36 5.70 -8.96
CA MET A 9 -1.05 6.14 -8.48
C MET A 9 -1.22 7.20 -7.40
N HIS A 10 -0.42 7.15 -6.33
CA HIS A 10 -0.50 8.15 -5.25
C HIS A 10 0.85 8.51 -4.63
N GLY A 11 0.91 9.69 -4.01
CA GLY A 11 2.11 10.22 -3.38
C GLY A 11 2.76 11.32 -4.23
N PRO A 12 4.01 11.69 -3.92
CA PRO A 12 4.69 12.76 -4.62
C PRO A 12 5.12 12.35 -6.02
N ALA A 13 5.08 13.30 -6.95
CA ALA A 13 5.74 13.18 -8.26
C ALA A 13 7.24 13.40 -8.12
N VAL A 14 7.68 14.28 -7.20
CA VAL A 14 9.10 14.53 -6.91
C VAL A 14 9.36 14.46 -5.40
N LEU A 15 10.45 13.81 -5.02
CA LEU A 15 11.00 13.83 -3.66
C LEU A 15 12.38 14.49 -3.72
N GLU A 16 12.44 15.77 -3.35
CA GLU A 16 13.65 16.59 -3.44
C GLU A 16 14.76 16.11 -2.49
N GLU A 17 14.41 15.68 -1.27
CA GLU A 17 15.36 15.16 -0.29
C GLU A 17 14.76 13.99 0.51
N ARG A 18 15.59 12.99 0.85
CA ARG A 18 15.20 11.90 1.76
C ARG A 18 15.72 12.20 3.17
N PRO A 19 14.94 11.93 4.25
CA PRO A 19 15.49 11.97 5.60
C PRO A 19 16.68 11.02 5.74
N ALA A 20 17.71 11.44 6.48
CA ALA A 20 18.90 10.62 6.72
C ALA A 20 18.50 9.28 7.37
N TYR A 21 18.68 8.19 6.64
CA TYR A 21 18.59 6.84 7.19
C TYR A 21 19.99 6.41 7.68
N PRO A 22 20.09 5.51 8.67
CA PRO A 22 21.37 4.91 9.03
C PRO A 22 22.04 4.31 7.79
N ASP A 23 23.35 4.48 7.67
CA ASP A 23 24.18 4.02 6.53
C ASP A 23 24.02 2.53 6.20
N GLU A 24 23.49 1.76 7.16
CA GLU A 24 23.18 0.34 7.07
C GLU A 24 21.95 0.01 6.19
N LEU A 25 21.13 1.00 5.84
CA LEU A 25 20.00 0.79 4.92
C LEU A 25 20.45 1.05 3.48
N PHE A 26 20.54 -0.05 2.73
CA PHE A 26 21.02 -0.26 1.35
C PHE A 26 20.48 0.66 0.22
N TYR A 27 19.73 1.71 0.51
CA TYR A 27 19.11 2.56 -0.50
C TYR A 27 20.01 3.76 -0.83
N PRO A 28 20.40 3.96 -2.09
CA PRO A 28 21.26 5.08 -2.45
C PRO A 28 20.58 6.44 -2.16
N HIS A 29 21.36 7.41 -1.70
CA HIS A 29 20.98 8.81 -1.53
C HIS A 29 20.84 9.47 -2.91
N VAL A 30 19.66 9.41 -3.52
CA VAL A 30 19.40 10.08 -4.79
C VAL A 30 18.05 10.79 -4.70
N ALA A 31 18.02 12.06 -5.12
CA ALA A 31 16.76 12.75 -5.42
C ALA A 31 15.93 11.89 -6.37
N TYR A 32 14.64 11.76 -6.10
CA TYR A 32 13.78 10.84 -6.84
C TYR A 32 12.72 11.60 -7.62
N ASP A 33 12.68 11.35 -8.93
CA ASP A 33 11.69 11.90 -9.84
C ASP A 33 10.82 10.76 -10.41
N ALA A 34 9.57 10.72 -9.98
CA ALA A 34 8.58 9.74 -10.40
C ALA A 34 7.90 10.11 -11.72
N ARG A 35 7.99 11.36 -12.18
CA ARG A 35 7.24 11.90 -13.32
C ARG A 35 7.38 11.07 -14.60
N PRO A 36 8.58 10.58 -14.98
CA PRO A 36 8.71 9.68 -16.13
C PRO A 36 7.98 8.35 -15.91
N GLY A 37 8.06 7.78 -14.70
CA GLY A 37 7.37 6.54 -14.34
C GLY A 37 5.86 6.69 -14.38
N ILE A 38 5.32 7.80 -13.86
CA ILE A 38 3.89 8.12 -13.88
C ILE A 38 3.36 8.16 -15.32
N ARG A 39 4.08 8.86 -16.22
CA ARG A 39 3.73 8.94 -17.64
C ARG A 39 3.72 7.57 -18.30
N LEU A 40 4.79 6.78 -18.12
CA LEU A 40 4.92 5.46 -18.72
C LEU A 40 3.87 4.47 -18.21
N MET A 41 3.61 4.45 -16.90
CA MET A 41 2.58 3.62 -16.29
C MET A 41 1.19 4.01 -16.81
N ALA A 42 0.88 5.31 -16.86
CA ALA A 42 -0.40 5.79 -17.40
C ALA A 42 -0.63 5.32 -18.84
N ILE A 43 0.37 5.44 -19.71
CA ILE A 43 0.29 5.00 -21.10
C ILE A 43 0.13 3.47 -21.19
N ALA A 44 0.97 2.72 -20.47
CA ALA A 44 0.99 1.26 -20.55
C ALA A 44 -0.30 0.62 -20.00
N PHE A 45 -0.82 1.11 -18.88
CA PHE A 45 -2.07 0.62 -18.30
C PHE A 45 -3.29 1.05 -19.12
N ARG A 46 -3.29 2.26 -19.67
CA ARG A 46 -4.36 2.71 -20.57
C ARG A 46 -4.47 1.84 -21.81
N ALA A 47 -3.34 1.40 -22.37
CA ALA A 47 -3.31 0.44 -23.48
C ALA A 47 -3.94 -0.92 -23.14
N LEU A 48 -4.02 -1.28 -21.86
CA LEU A 48 -4.72 -2.48 -21.36
C LEU A 48 -6.18 -2.21 -20.93
N GLY A 49 -6.70 -1.01 -21.23
CA GLY A 49 -8.08 -0.63 -20.91
C GLY A 49 -8.30 -0.20 -19.47
N PHE A 50 -7.25 0.15 -18.72
CA PHE A 50 -7.42 0.77 -17.41
C PHE A 50 -7.73 2.26 -17.56
N LYS A 51 -8.59 2.77 -16.69
CA LYS A 51 -8.66 4.20 -16.38
C LYS A 51 -7.49 4.57 -15.47
N ILE A 52 -6.98 5.77 -15.62
CA ILE A 52 -5.80 6.25 -14.89
C ILE A 52 -6.26 7.27 -13.84
N ALA A 53 -6.00 6.97 -12.57
CA ALA A 53 -6.22 7.88 -11.46
C ALA A 53 -4.89 8.30 -10.85
N TYR A 54 -4.77 9.57 -10.49
CA TYR A 54 -3.63 10.09 -9.73
C TYR A 54 -4.12 10.90 -8.55
N SER A 55 -3.57 10.62 -7.37
CA SER A 55 -3.77 11.42 -6.16
C SER A 55 -2.44 11.91 -5.61
N GLY A 56 -2.14 13.16 -5.94
CA GLY A 56 -0.86 13.81 -5.65
C GLY A 56 -0.93 14.82 -4.52
N TRP A 57 0.21 15.40 -4.20
CA TRP A 57 0.34 16.45 -3.19
C TRP A 57 0.25 17.84 -3.83
N GLU A 58 -0.06 18.86 -3.04
CA GLU A 58 -0.16 20.24 -3.52
C GLU A 58 1.18 20.76 -4.08
N GLU A 59 2.29 20.30 -3.50
CA GLU A 59 3.65 20.61 -3.92
C GLU A 59 3.93 20.22 -5.38
N ASP A 60 3.30 19.15 -5.87
CA ASP A 60 3.38 18.70 -7.27
C ASP A 60 2.24 19.27 -8.15
N GLY A 61 1.38 20.11 -7.57
CA GLY A 61 0.09 20.48 -8.13
C GLY A 61 0.16 21.20 -9.47
N GLU A 62 1.20 22.00 -9.72
CA GLU A 62 1.43 22.66 -11.01
C GLU A 62 1.67 21.61 -12.11
N TRP A 63 2.68 20.75 -11.93
CA TRP A 63 3.01 19.70 -12.89
C TRP A 63 1.81 18.76 -13.12
N LEU A 64 1.08 18.40 -12.06
CA LEU A 64 -0.09 17.54 -12.16
C LEU A 64 -1.20 18.18 -12.99
N ARG A 65 -1.46 19.48 -12.82
CA ARG A 65 -2.46 20.22 -13.61
C ARG A 65 -2.04 20.38 -15.06
N GLU A 66 -0.76 20.65 -15.35
CA GLU A 66 -0.23 20.69 -16.72
C GLU A 66 -0.37 19.35 -17.45
N ASN A 67 -0.32 18.25 -16.69
CA ASN A 67 -0.41 16.89 -17.22
C ASN A 67 -1.77 16.24 -16.99
N ALA A 68 -2.82 17.01 -16.68
CA ALA A 68 -4.15 16.49 -16.32
C ALA A 68 -4.75 15.57 -17.39
N ALA A 69 -4.44 15.78 -18.68
CA ALA A 69 -4.86 14.92 -19.78
C ALA A 69 -4.36 13.46 -19.68
N LEU A 70 -3.37 13.19 -18.84
CA LEU A 70 -2.94 11.81 -18.54
C LEU A 70 -3.95 11.06 -17.66
N PHE A 71 -4.81 11.75 -16.94
CA PHE A 71 -5.61 11.16 -15.87
C PHE A 71 -7.10 11.26 -16.17
N ASP A 72 -7.80 10.13 -16.00
CA ASP A 72 -9.26 10.08 -15.97
C ASP A 72 -9.79 10.65 -14.65
N PHE A 73 -9.02 10.51 -13.56
CA PHE A 73 -9.29 11.10 -12.24
C PHE A 73 -8.01 11.74 -11.70
N LEU A 74 -8.05 13.03 -11.38
CA LEU A 74 -6.94 13.73 -10.73
C LEU A 74 -7.41 14.38 -9.44
N VAL A 75 -6.72 14.06 -8.35
CA VAL A 75 -6.88 14.74 -7.07
C VAL A 75 -5.54 15.35 -6.68
N VAL A 76 -5.55 16.64 -6.39
CA VAL A 76 -4.43 17.32 -5.74
C VAL A 76 -4.83 17.48 -4.28
N SER A 77 -4.25 16.65 -3.43
CA SER A 77 -4.60 16.55 -2.02
C SER A 77 -3.90 17.64 -1.23
N ASP A 78 -4.67 18.51 -0.61
CA ASP A 78 -4.17 19.45 0.38
C ASP A 78 -4.06 18.77 1.75
N GLN A 79 -2.84 18.72 2.28
CA GLN A 79 -2.45 17.96 3.46
C GLN A 79 -1.94 18.86 4.59
N HIS A 80 -2.05 20.19 4.47
CA HIS A 80 -1.51 21.15 5.46
C HIS A 80 -2.09 20.96 6.87
N ARG A 81 -3.25 20.31 7.00
CA ARG A 81 -3.93 20.05 8.27
C ARG A 81 -3.53 18.74 8.93
N LEU A 82 -2.79 17.87 8.24
CA LEU A 82 -2.32 16.63 8.80
C LEU A 82 -1.13 16.91 9.72
N ASN A 83 -0.96 16.07 10.74
CA ASN A 83 0.19 16.17 11.63
C ASN A 83 1.46 16.02 10.78
N THR A 84 2.35 17.01 10.80
CA THR A 84 3.55 16.98 9.95
C THR A 84 4.67 16.15 10.54
N ASP A 85 4.53 15.72 11.78
CA ASP A 85 5.56 15.04 12.56
C ASP A 85 5.07 13.71 13.15
N SER A 86 5.93 12.70 13.13
CA SER A 86 5.71 11.38 13.73
C SER A 86 6.88 11.02 14.64
N THR A 87 6.62 10.31 15.74
CA THR A 87 7.69 9.78 16.58
C THR A 87 8.07 8.36 16.15
N PHE A 88 9.32 8.17 15.71
CA PHE A 88 9.88 6.89 15.29
C PHE A 88 11.17 6.60 16.06
N PHE A 89 11.18 5.54 16.89
CA PHE A 89 12.30 5.19 17.79
C PHE A 89 12.80 6.36 18.64
N GLY A 90 11.88 7.13 19.24
CA GLY A 90 12.23 8.29 20.06
C GLY A 90 12.76 9.51 19.28
N LYS A 91 12.78 9.45 17.95
CA LYS A 91 13.09 10.59 17.08
C LYS A 91 11.82 11.14 16.45
N VAL A 92 11.73 12.47 16.32
CA VAL A 92 10.69 13.11 15.52
C VAL A 92 11.14 13.07 14.05
N ILE A 93 10.32 12.46 13.20
CA ILE A 93 10.52 12.38 11.75
C ILE A 93 9.34 13.03 11.05
N GLY A 94 9.55 13.56 9.84
CA GLY A 94 8.45 14.05 9.01
C GLY A 94 7.41 12.95 8.75
N ASN A 95 6.14 13.29 8.93
CA ASN A 95 5.01 12.39 8.82
C ASN A 95 4.62 12.13 7.36
N ASN A 96 5.49 11.41 6.68
CA ASN A 96 5.24 11.03 5.29
C ASN A 96 4.16 9.94 5.16
N LYS A 97 3.76 9.29 6.26
CA LYS A 97 2.87 8.12 6.21
C LYS A 97 1.39 8.50 6.22
N GLU A 98 0.97 9.39 7.11
CA GLU A 98 -0.42 9.86 7.14
C GLU A 98 -0.77 10.61 5.85
N LYS A 99 0.21 11.36 5.33
CA LYS A 99 0.18 11.96 3.99
C LYS A 99 -0.09 10.95 2.88
N LEU A 100 0.46 9.73 2.96
CA LEU A 100 0.22 8.68 1.98
C LEU A 100 -1.19 8.10 2.09
N TYR A 101 -1.71 7.88 3.30
CA TYR A 101 -3.08 7.36 3.49
C TYR A 101 -4.13 8.36 3.04
N TYR A 102 -3.93 9.64 3.37
CA TYR A 102 -4.84 10.70 2.96
C TYR A 102 -4.85 10.87 1.43
N ALA A 103 -3.68 10.89 0.81
CA ALA A 103 -3.59 10.91 -0.66
C ALA A 103 -4.30 9.70 -1.28
N ALA A 104 -4.03 8.48 -0.78
CA ALA A 104 -4.69 7.27 -1.30
C ALA A 104 -6.21 7.35 -1.14
N LEU A 105 -6.71 7.72 0.04
CA LEU A 105 -8.14 7.84 0.34
C LEU A 105 -8.84 8.85 -0.58
N ALA A 106 -8.22 10.02 -0.81
CA ALA A 106 -8.80 11.05 -1.67
C ALA A 106 -8.94 10.56 -3.12
N GLY A 107 -7.93 9.84 -3.64
CA GLY A 107 -7.99 9.22 -4.97
C GLY A 107 -9.04 8.10 -5.06
N ILE A 108 -9.10 7.24 -4.04
CA ILE A 108 -10.11 6.17 -3.94
C ILE A 108 -11.53 6.74 -3.98
N ARG A 109 -11.80 7.80 -3.21
CA ARG A 109 -13.11 8.46 -3.18
C ARG A 109 -13.48 9.11 -4.51
N ALA A 110 -12.51 9.71 -5.21
CA ALA A 110 -12.74 10.27 -6.54
C ALA A 110 -13.11 9.18 -7.55
N VAL A 111 -12.40 8.04 -7.53
CA VAL A 111 -12.72 6.89 -8.38
C VAL A 111 -14.09 6.32 -8.03
N ARG A 112 -14.37 6.10 -6.75
CA ARG A 112 -15.66 5.58 -6.25
C ARG A 112 -16.83 6.47 -6.67
N ALA A 113 -16.69 7.79 -6.55
CA ALA A 113 -17.73 8.74 -6.95
C ALA A 113 -17.99 8.71 -8.48
N GLY A 114 -16.97 8.44 -9.29
CA GLY A 114 -17.08 8.39 -10.75
C GLY A 114 -17.55 7.05 -11.31
N LEU A 115 -17.21 5.94 -10.68
CA LEU A 115 -17.41 4.59 -11.23
C LEU A 115 -18.28 3.66 -10.38
N GLY A 116 -18.60 4.02 -9.14
CA GLY A 116 -19.30 3.17 -8.20
C GLY A 116 -18.38 2.20 -7.44
N ASP A 117 -18.97 1.38 -6.58
CA ASP A 117 -18.25 0.57 -5.58
C ASP A 117 -17.54 -0.67 -6.15
N ASP A 118 -17.94 -1.13 -7.33
CA ASP A 118 -17.49 -2.38 -7.96
C ASP A 118 -16.29 -2.20 -8.91
N ALA A 119 -15.78 -0.97 -9.06
CA ALA A 119 -14.56 -0.72 -9.81
C ALA A 119 -13.37 -1.41 -9.13
N ILE A 120 -12.55 -2.12 -9.92
CA ILE A 120 -11.34 -2.78 -9.41
C ILE A 120 -10.17 -1.81 -9.54
N VAL A 121 -9.62 -1.44 -8.40
CA VAL A 121 -8.54 -0.47 -8.29
C VAL A 121 -7.26 -1.20 -7.95
N TYR A 122 -6.27 -1.10 -8.83
CA TYR A 122 -4.88 -1.35 -8.51
C TYR A 122 -4.24 -0.06 -7.98
N ARG A 123 -4.06 0.01 -6.66
CA ARG A 123 -3.42 1.14 -5.99
C ARG A 123 -1.93 0.86 -5.84
N VAL A 124 -1.11 1.80 -6.28
CA VAL A 124 0.36 1.75 -6.21
C VAL A 124 0.94 3.10 -5.86
N ARG A 125 2.03 3.13 -5.09
CA ARG A 125 2.76 4.38 -4.85
C ARG A 125 3.41 4.89 -6.14
N ALA A 126 3.45 6.20 -6.31
CA ALA A 126 4.03 6.85 -7.50
C ALA A 126 5.52 6.50 -7.71
N ASP A 127 6.24 6.16 -6.63
CA ASP A 127 7.64 5.73 -6.69
C ASP A 127 7.86 4.24 -6.98
N VAL A 128 6.79 3.52 -7.31
CA VAL A 128 6.79 2.09 -7.60
C VAL A 128 6.18 1.87 -8.98
N THR A 129 6.91 1.16 -9.84
CA THR A 129 6.39 0.67 -11.12
C THR A 129 6.43 -0.85 -11.15
N VAL A 130 5.50 -1.45 -11.85
CA VAL A 130 5.36 -2.91 -11.97
C VAL A 130 4.96 -3.26 -13.40
N HIS A 131 5.24 -4.49 -13.82
CA HIS A 131 4.83 -4.94 -15.15
C HIS A 131 3.29 -5.05 -15.24
N GLN A 132 2.71 -4.22 -16.09
CA GLN A 132 1.26 -4.04 -16.28
C GLN A 132 0.54 -5.35 -16.63
N GLY A 133 1.15 -6.19 -17.47
CA GLY A 133 0.56 -7.48 -17.86
C GLY A 133 0.44 -8.46 -16.70
N VAL A 134 1.28 -8.35 -15.66
CA VAL A 134 1.18 -9.21 -14.48
C VAL A 134 0.03 -8.73 -13.59
N ILE A 135 -0.15 -7.42 -13.44
CA ILE A 135 -1.28 -6.86 -12.69
C ILE A 135 -2.61 -7.16 -13.37
N ASP A 136 -2.68 -7.07 -14.69
CA ASP A 136 -3.92 -7.36 -15.43
C ASP A 136 -4.41 -8.81 -15.20
N GLN A 137 -3.50 -9.78 -15.08
CA GLN A 137 -3.82 -11.16 -14.69
C GLN A 137 -4.34 -11.29 -13.25
N HIS A 138 -3.90 -10.41 -12.36
CA HIS A 138 -4.35 -10.39 -10.97
C HIS A 138 -5.75 -9.75 -10.84
N VAL A 139 -6.06 -8.75 -11.65
CA VAL A 139 -7.41 -8.13 -11.70
C VAL A 139 -8.48 -9.19 -11.95
N THR A 140 -8.24 -10.14 -12.85
CA THR A 140 -9.22 -11.18 -13.19
C THR A 140 -9.48 -12.19 -12.06
N GLN A 141 -8.66 -12.18 -11.00
CA GLN A 141 -8.81 -13.09 -9.86
C GLN A 141 -9.74 -12.53 -8.79
N ILE A 142 -9.97 -11.21 -8.77
CA ILE A 142 -10.92 -10.59 -7.85
C ILE A 142 -12.33 -10.77 -8.40
N ARG A 143 -13.14 -11.52 -7.64
CA ARG A 143 -14.56 -11.70 -7.97
C ARG A 143 -15.33 -10.45 -7.53
N ARG A 144 -16.27 -10.01 -8.37
CA ARG A 144 -17.20 -8.95 -7.98
C ARG A 144 -17.92 -9.32 -6.68
N HIS A 145 -18.02 -8.34 -5.79
CA HIS A 145 -18.68 -8.39 -4.50
C HIS A 145 -18.11 -9.45 -3.54
N SER A 146 -16.94 -10.04 -3.82
CA SER A 146 -16.30 -10.94 -2.86
C SER A 146 -15.65 -10.19 -1.72
N GLY A 147 -15.36 -8.90 -1.90
CA GLY A 147 -14.55 -8.11 -1.00
C GLY A 147 -13.10 -8.60 -0.88
N ASP A 148 -12.66 -9.46 -1.79
CA ASP A 148 -11.28 -9.95 -1.81
C ASP A 148 -10.32 -8.78 -2.11
N ILE A 149 -9.18 -8.81 -1.44
CA ILE A 149 -8.07 -7.90 -1.72
C ILE A 149 -6.82 -8.71 -2.05
N MET A 150 -5.98 -8.17 -2.93
CA MET A 150 -4.64 -8.68 -3.14
C MET A 150 -3.59 -7.72 -2.60
N VAL A 151 -2.75 -8.21 -1.70
CA VAL A 151 -1.62 -7.50 -1.06
C VAL A 151 -0.30 -7.95 -1.66
N GLU A 152 0.75 -7.13 -1.58
CA GLU A 152 2.02 -7.43 -2.23
C GLU A 152 2.62 -8.82 -1.88
N TYR A 153 2.84 -9.08 -0.59
CA TYR A 153 3.29 -10.35 -0.01
C TYR A 153 3.09 -10.29 1.50
N CYS A 154 3.15 -11.43 2.21
CA CYS A 154 3.27 -11.43 3.67
C CYS A 154 4.61 -12.00 4.11
N ASP A 155 5.17 -11.49 5.21
CA ASP A 155 6.33 -12.09 5.86
C ASP A 155 5.86 -13.25 6.75
N VAL A 156 6.35 -14.46 6.46
CA VAL A 156 6.00 -15.68 7.18
C VAL A 156 6.53 -15.67 8.62
N LYS A 157 7.66 -14.97 8.86
CA LYS A 157 8.24 -14.84 10.21
C LYS A 157 7.59 -13.74 11.03
N ASN A 158 6.94 -12.78 10.37
CA ASN A 158 6.17 -11.73 11.02
C ASN A 158 4.90 -11.48 10.20
N MET A 159 3.89 -12.32 10.42
CA MET A 159 2.63 -12.27 9.67
C MET A 159 1.82 -11.00 9.93
N PHE A 160 2.19 -10.21 10.93
CA PHE A 160 1.63 -8.89 11.14
C PHE A 160 2.28 -7.85 10.23
N SER A 161 3.43 -8.10 9.62
CA SER A 161 4.11 -7.10 8.77
C SER A 161 3.89 -7.36 7.27
N THR A 162 2.73 -6.98 6.74
CA THR A 162 2.45 -6.94 5.29
C THR A 162 2.82 -5.58 4.67
N PRO A 163 3.69 -5.50 3.64
CA PRO A 163 3.96 -4.25 2.95
C PRO A 163 2.72 -3.69 2.25
N ASP A 164 2.55 -2.37 2.34
CA ASP A 164 1.41 -1.67 1.77
C ASP A 164 1.84 -0.68 0.67
N PHE A 165 2.61 -1.16 -0.30
CA PHE A 165 2.99 -0.35 -1.48
C PHE A 165 2.07 -0.57 -2.67
N MET A 166 1.44 -1.74 -2.70
CA MET A 166 0.59 -2.21 -3.77
C MET A 166 -0.59 -2.94 -3.16
N LEU A 167 -1.79 -2.57 -3.58
CA LEU A 167 -3.03 -3.21 -3.15
C LEU A 167 -3.99 -3.23 -4.34
N LEU A 168 -4.69 -4.34 -4.52
CA LEU A 168 -5.68 -4.53 -5.55
C LEU A 168 -7.00 -4.95 -4.90
N GLY A 169 -8.10 -4.30 -5.24
CA GLY A 169 -9.40 -4.61 -4.64
C GLY A 169 -10.54 -3.80 -5.25
N GLU A 170 -11.76 -4.15 -4.87
CA GLU A 170 -12.93 -3.31 -5.16
C GLU A 170 -12.80 -1.96 -4.44
N VAL A 171 -13.12 -0.87 -5.13
CA VAL A 171 -12.93 0.49 -4.61
C VAL A 171 -13.74 0.74 -3.34
N GLY A 172 -14.93 0.13 -3.21
CA GLY A 172 -15.72 0.20 -1.97
C GLY A 172 -15.00 -0.40 -0.76
N VAL A 173 -14.29 -1.51 -0.95
CA VAL A 173 -13.47 -2.14 0.11
C VAL A 173 -12.23 -1.31 0.41
N LEU A 174 -11.57 -0.78 -0.63
CA LEU A 174 -10.41 0.09 -0.42
C LEU A 174 -10.81 1.37 0.32
N ASP A 175 -11.97 1.96 0.06
CA ASP A 175 -12.47 3.12 0.79
C ASP A 175 -12.70 2.81 2.28
N ALA A 176 -13.26 1.65 2.61
CA ALA A 176 -13.43 1.21 3.99
C ALA A 176 -12.08 1.05 4.72
N ILE A 177 -11.11 0.39 4.06
CA ILE A 177 -9.74 0.23 4.57
C ILE A 177 -9.12 1.60 4.86
N TYR A 178 -9.07 2.48 3.86
CA TYR A 178 -8.36 3.76 3.99
C TYR A 178 -9.09 4.77 4.86
N THR A 179 -10.42 4.70 4.94
CA THR A 179 -11.18 5.49 5.93
C THR A 179 -10.82 5.04 7.33
N GLY A 180 -10.75 3.73 7.61
CA GLY A 180 -10.34 3.23 8.93
C GLY A 180 -8.93 3.67 9.32
N LEU A 181 -7.97 3.58 8.38
CA LEU A 181 -6.58 4.04 8.60
C LEU A 181 -6.51 5.55 8.83
N TYR A 182 -7.27 6.33 8.05
CA TYR A 182 -7.35 7.79 8.21
C TYR A 182 -7.94 8.20 9.56
N GLU A 183 -9.07 7.62 9.96
CA GLU A 183 -9.73 7.97 11.21
C GLU A 183 -8.87 7.65 12.43
N ARG A 184 -8.18 6.50 12.41
CA ARG A 184 -7.21 6.13 13.46
C ARG A 184 -6.04 7.10 13.54
N SER A 185 -5.46 7.44 12.38
CA SER A 185 -4.40 8.43 12.29
C SER A 185 -4.85 9.79 12.84
N ARG A 186 -6.04 10.26 12.44
CA ARG A 186 -6.63 11.53 12.91
C ARG A 186 -6.88 11.53 14.43
N ALA A 187 -7.24 10.39 15.01
CA ALA A 187 -7.44 10.25 16.45
C ALA A 187 -6.14 10.31 17.27
N GLY A 188 -4.97 10.37 16.61
CA GLY A 188 -3.68 10.34 17.28
C GLY A 188 -3.37 9.00 17.92
N GLU A 189 -4.08 7.93 17.52
CA GLU A 189 -3.77 6.55 17.89
C GLU A 189 -2.48 6.15 17.18
N ALA A 190 -1.35 6.58 17.75
CA ALA A 190 -0.03 6.15 17.34
C ALA A 190 0.15 4.69 17.75
N TYR A 191 -0.36 3.76 16.96
CA TYR A 191 0.31 2.48 16.90
C TYR A 191 1.73 2.79 16.40
N HIS A 192 2.67 2.83 17.35
CA HIS A 192 4.12 2.84 17.10
C HIS A 192 4.60 1.61 16.30
N VAL A 193 3.66 0.75 15.95
CA VAL A 193 3.78 -0.45 15.18
C VAL A 193 4.04 -0.08 13.73
N SER A 194 4.91 -0.85 13.07
CA SER A 194 5.20 -0.64 11.65
C SER A 194 3.90 -0.46 10.87
N SER A 195 3.83 0.46 9.91
CA SER A 195 2.64 0.66 9.07
C SER A 195 2.13 -0.67 8.49
N HIS A 196 3.02 -1.62 8.23
CA HIS A 196 2.66 -2.96 7.78
C HIS A 196 1.75 -3.74 8.74
N ILE A 197 1.92 -3.52 10.05
CA ILE A 197 1.09 -4.09 11.12
C ILE A 197 -0.26 -3.41 11.20
N ASP A 198 -0.32 -2.09 11.07
CA ASP A 198 -1.60 -1.38 11.04
C ASP A 198 -2.48 -1.83 9.87
N HIS A 199 -1.89 -1.97 8.68
CA HIS A 199 -2.62 -2.49 7.52
C HIS A 199 -3.10 -3.91 7.75
N THR A 200 -2.22 -4.79 8.24
CA THR A 200 -2.60 -6.19 8.46
C THR A 200 -3.72 -6.31 9.50
N MET A 201 -3.64 -5.56 10.60
CA MET A 201 -4.70 -5.53 11.61
C MET A 201 -5.99 -4.91 11.07
N ALA A 202 -5.91 -3.86 10.25
CA ALA A 202 -7.07 -3.27 9.60
C ALA A 202 -7.75 -4.24 8.64
N PHE A 203 -6.98 -4.99 7.85
CA PHE A 203 -7.52 -6.00 6.93
C PHE A 203 -8.24 -7.10 7.70
N PHE A 204 -7.63 -7.64 8.75
CA PHE A 204 -8.26 -8.66 9.58
C PHE A 204 -9.50 -8.13 10.32
N ALA A 205 -9.49 -6.90 10.81
CA ALA A 205 -10.65 -6.32 11.50
C ALA A 205 -11.84 -6.14 10.56
N LEU A 206 -11.58 -5.73 9.32
CA LEU A 206 -12.61 -5.62 8.28
C LEU A 206 -13.06 -6.98 7.77
N GLN A 207 -12.19 -8.00 7.80
CA GLN A 207 -12.54 -9.38 7.50
C GLN A 207 -13.49 -9.96 8.56
N GLU A 208 -13.23 -9.71 9.86
CA GLU A 208 -14.15 -10.10 10.95
C GLU A 208 -15.53 -9.45 10.82
N GLN A 209 -15.60 -8.24 10.25
CA GLN A 209 -16.85 -7.52 9.99
C GLN A 209 -17.55 -7.95 8.69
N GLY A 210 -16.95 -8.85 7.90
CA GLY A 210 -17.47 -9.30 6.62
C GLY A 210 -17.35 -8.28 5.48
N VAL A 211 -16.54 -7.23 5.65
CA VAL A 211 -16.28 -6.21 4.61
C VAL A 211 -15.18 -6.67 3.66
N VAL A 212 -14.12 -7.28 4.21
CA VAL A 212 -13.05 -7.93 3.43
C VAL A 212 -13.36 -9.43 3.35
N GLY A 213 -13.28 -9.98 2.14
CA GLY A 213 -13.37 -11.41 1.88
C GLY A 213 -12.04 -12.09 2.21
N ASN A 214 -11.32 -12.51 1.18
CA ASN A 214 -9.98 -13.08 1.32
C ASN A 214 -8.90 -12.00 1.21
N ILE A 215 -7.83 -12.16 1.98
CA ILE A 215 -6.59 -11.39 1.86
C ILE A 215 -5.59 -12.27 1.13
N ILE A 216 -5.32 -11.96 -0.14
CA ILE A 216 -4.54 -12.82 -1.04
C ILE A 216 -3.19 -12.19 -1.32
N CYS A 217 -2.09 -12.90 -1.13
CA CYS A 217 -0.78 -12.43 -1.55
C CYS A 217 -0.68 -12.44 -3.08
N MET A 218 -0.16 -11.37 -3.67
CA MET A 218 0.18 -11.31 -5.09
C MET A 218 1.22 -12.39 -5.42
N ASN A 219 1.25 -12.80 -6.68
CA ASN A 219 2.19 -13.83 -7.13
C ASN A 219 3.60 -13.27 -7.13
N ARG A 220 4.58 -14.16 -6.95
CA ARG A 220 6.00 -13.80 -6.95
C ARG A 220 6.41 -12.95 -8.16
N MET A 221 5.82 -13.24 -9.32
CA MET A 221 6.08 -12.49 -10.56
C MET A 221 5.79 -11.00 -10.43
N VAL A 222 4.79 -10.60 -9.64
CA VAL A 222 4.51 -9.20 -9.35
C VAL A 222 5.73 -8.59 -8.66
N HIS A 223 6.14 -9.14 -7.53
CA HIS A 223 7.30 -8.68 -6.75
C HIS A 223 8.58 -8.62 -7.57
N ASP A 224 8.82 -9.65 -8.36
CA ASP A 224 10.00 -9.77 -9.21
C ASP A 224 10.04 -8.63 -10.25
N THR A 225 8.91 -8.27 -10.86
CA THR A 225 8.87 -7.15 -11.82
C THR A 225 8.82 -5.74 -11.21
N VAL A 226 8.86 -5.61 -9.88
CA VAL A 226 8.83 -4.29 -9.23
C VAL A 226 10.13 -3.54 -9.46
N ILE A 227 10.00 -2.29 -9.91
CA ILE A 227 11.04 -1.29 -9.85
C ILE A 227 10.61 -0.27 -8.80
N TRP A 228 11.41 -0.13 -7.76
CA TRP A 228 11.17 0.81 -6.67
C TRP A 228 12.22 1.91 -6.72
N ARG A 229 11.77 3.17 -6.86
CA ARG A 229 12.64 4.35 -6.94
C ARG A 229 13.69 4.27 -8.05
N GLY A 230 13.26 3.79 -9.21
CA GLY A 230 14.14 3.62 -10.38
C GLY A 230 15.09 2.42 -10.28
N LEU A 231 14.98 1.63 -9.21
CA LEU A 231 15.85 0.50 -8.96
C LEU A 231 15.07 -0.81 -9.02
N PRO A 232 15.51 -1.80 -9.82
CA PRO A 232 14.88 -3.11 -9.81
C PRO A 232 14.91 -3.70 -8.40
N ARG A 233 13.76 -4.15 -7.89
CA ARG A 233 13.69 -4.82 -6.59
C ARG A 233 14.40 -6.18 -6.57
N HIS A 234 14.80 -6.66 -7.75
CA HIS A 234 15.69 -7.78 -7.99
C HIS A 234 17.12 -7.62 -7.45
N PHE A 235 17.46 -6.52 -6.76
CA PHE A 235 18.82 -6.21 -6.34
C PHE A 235 19.68 -7.44 -6.03
N GLN A 236 20.78 -7.53 -6.80
CA GLN A 236 21.83 -8.52 -6.70
C GLN A 236 22.14 -8.77 -5.21
N GLU A 237 21.79 -9.97 -4.74
CA GLU A 237 21.66 -10.35 -3.31
C GLU A 237 20.33 -9.97 -2.61
N ILE A 238 19.18 -10.37 -3.17
CA ILE A 238 18.11 -10.83 -2.27
C ILE A 238 18.69 -12.02 -1.54
N ASN A 239 19.14 -11.83 -0.30
CA ASN A 239 19.56 -12.91 0.58
C ASN A 239 18.51 -14.03 0.43
N PRO A 240 18.85 -15.22 -0.09
CA PRO A 240 17.89 -16.30 -0.28
C PRO A 240 17.09 -16.61 1.00
N ALA A 241 17.68 -16.33 2.16
CA ALA A 241 17.02 -16.44 3.47
C ALA A 241 15.85 -15.46 3.67
N LEU A 242 15.77 -14.35 2.94
CA LEU A 242 14.62 -13.43 2.93
C LEU A 242 13.52 -13.87 1.95
N GLN A 243 13.85 -14.62 0.90
CA GLN A 243 12.83 -15.21 0.02
C GLN A 243 12.10 -16.36 0.72
N ALA A 244 12.84 -17.20 1.45
CA ALA A 244 12.27 -18.29 2.24
C ALA A 244 11.28 -17.82 3.34
N THR A 245 11.22 -16.51 3.60
CA THR A 245 10.36 -15.91 4.64
C THR A 245 9.24 -15.08 4.06
N ARG A 246 8.99 -15.12 2.75
CA ARG A 246 7.89 -14.42 2.11
C ARG A 246 6.90 -15.41 1.51
N SER A 247 5.62 -15.13 1.67
CA SER A 247 4.53 -15.89 1.06
C SER A 247 3.95 -15.12 -0.12
N PHE A 248 3.77 -15.82 -1.24
CA PHE A 248 3.22 -15.29 -2.50
C PHE A 248 2.12 -16.21 -3.01
N GLY A 249 1.06 -15.66 -3.61
CA GLY A 249 -0.06 -16.46 -4.13
C GLY A 249 -0.84 -17.23 -3.07
N THR A 250 -0.64 -16.91 -1.79
CA THR A 250 -1.28 -17.57 -0.65
C THR A 250 -2.40 -16.72 -0.07
N VAL A 251 -3.43 -17.36 0.46
CA VAL A 251 -4.47 -16.67 1.24
C VAL A 251 -3.99 -16.56 2.68
N MET A 252 -4.00 -15.35 3.23
CA MET A 252 -3.74 -15.13 4.65
C MET A 252 -4.96 -15.57 5.45
N THR A 253 -4.76 -16.52 6.37
CA THR A 253 -5.81 -17.04 7.25
C THR A 253 -5.43 -16.79 8.71
N MET A 254 -6.34 -16.21 9.48
CA MET A 254 -6.22 -16.20 10.94
C MET A 254 -6.40 -17.62 11.49
N GLY A 255 -5.64 -17.97 12.53
CA GLY A 255 -5.78 -19.25 13.20
C GLY A 255 -7.18 -19.40 13.83
N PRO A 256 -7.70 -20.64 13.97
CA PRO A 256 -9.03 -20.87 14.53
C PRO A 256 -9.20 -20.24 15.91
N GLY A 257 -10.28 -19.48 16.10
CA GLY A 257 -10.64 -18.87 17.39
C GLY A 257 -9.78 -17.68 17.81
N LEU A 258 -8.86 -17.21 16.97
CA LEU A 258 -8.18 -15.93 17.16
C LEU A 258 -9.06 -14.79 16.66
N THR A 259 -9.07 -13.69 17.41
CA THR A 259 -9.71 -12.42 17.05
C THR A 259 -8.67 -11.31 16.95
N VAL A 260 -8.96 -10.24 16.23
CA VAL A 260 -8.08 -9.07 16.14
C VAL A 260 -7.80 -8.49 17.52
N ALA A 261 -8.80 -8.44 18.41
CA ALA A 261 -8.60 -8.00 19.79
C ALA A 261 -7.55 -8.86 20.53
N GLN A 262 -7.57 -10.18 20.34
CA GLN A 262 -6.58 -11.08 20.93
C GLN A 262 -5.19 -10.95 20.29
N LEU A 263 -5.10 -10.59 19.00
CA LEU A 263 -3.83 -10.30 18.34
C LEU A 263 -3.23 -8.99 18.85
N LEU A 264 -4.04 -7.94 18.96
CA LEU A 264 -3.62 -6.64 19.50
C LEU A 264 -3.10 -6.76 20.94
N ALA A 265 -3.72 -7.61 21.76
CA ALA A 265 -3.26 -7.88 23.13
C ALA A 265 -1.88 -8.55 23.21
N GLN A 266 -1.40 -9.15 22.10
CA GLN A 266 -0.08 -9.80 22.02
C GLN A 266 1.02 -8.87 21.51
N ILE A 267 0.65 -7.72 20.93
CA ILE A 267 1.60 -6.72 20.43
C ILE A 267 2.04 -5.85 21.61
N ALA A 268 3.34 -5.84 21.91
CA ALA A 268 3.85 -5.05 23.00
C ALA A 268 3.69 -3.54 22.70
N PRO A 269 3.39 -2.70 23.71
CA PRO A 269 3.43 -1.25 23.53
C PRO A 269 4.80 -0.81 22.98
N GLY A 270 4.82 -0.11 21.84
CA GLY A 270 6.07 0.31 21.19
C GLY A 270 6.74 -0.73 20.28
N ALA A 271 6.05 -1.84 19.97
CA ALA A 271 6.44 -2.81 18.96
C ALA A 271 6.87 -2.16 17.65
N SER A 272 7.94 -2.66 17.02
CA SER A 272 8.25 -2.34 15.62
C SER A 272 8.48 -3.65 14.86
N GLY A 273 8.18 -3.68 13.56
CA GLY A 273 8.15 -4.91 12.76
C GLY A 273 9.45 -5.73 12.71
N LYS A 274 10.58 -5.21 13.22
CA LYS A 274 11.86 -5.93 13.36
C LYS A 274 12.11 -6.53 14.76
N ASN A 275 11.48 -6.00 15.82
CA ASN A 275 11.83 -6.31 17.21
C ASN A 275 10.88 -7.29 17.89
N GLU A 276 9.71 -7.57 17.31
CA GLU A 276 8.76 -8.53 17.86
C GLU A 276 9.01 -9.93 17.30
N ARG A 277 10.03 -10.59 17.84
CA ARG A 277 10.07 -12.05 17.84
C ARG A 277 9.08 -12.54 18.89
N ILE A 278 7.81 -12.69 18.53
CA ILE A 278 6.91 -13.52 19.34
C ILE A 278 7.41 -14.96 19.16
N LYS A 279 8.14 -15.49 20.15
CA LYS A 279 8.35 -16.94 20.24
C LYS A 279 6.96 -17.56 20.40
N PRO A 280 6.56 -18.54 19.57
CA PRO A 280 5.33 -19.27 19.84
C PRO A 280 5.41 -19.82 21.27
N PRO A 281 4.27 -19.92 22.00
CA PRO A 281 4.27 -20.60 23.27
C PRO A 281 4.83 -22.01 23.04
N THR A 282 5.93 -22.34 23.74
CA THR A 282 6.41 -23.71 23.82
C THR A 282 5.24 -24.56 24.29
N ALA A 283 4.77 -25.46 23.42
CA ALA A 283 3.76 -26.44 23.80
C ALA A 283 4.27 -27.20 25.04
N LEU A 284 3.41 -27.29 26.06
CA LEU A 284 3.57 -28.15 27.22
C LEU A 284 3.52 -29.62 26.81
#